data_AF-A0A524QQ24-F1
#
_entry.id   AF-A0A524QQ24-F1
#
_cell.length_a   1.000
_cell.length_b   1.000
_cell.length_c   1.000
_cell.angle_alpha   90.00
_cell.angle_beta   90.00
_cell.angle_gamma   90.00
#
_symmetry.space_group_name_H-M   'P 1'
#
loop_
_entity.id
_entity.type
_entity.pdbx_description
1 polymer ?
#
loop_
_entity_poly.entity_id
_entity_poly.type
_entity_poly.pdbx_seq_one_letter_code
_entity_poly.pdbx_strand_id
1 'polypeptide(L)'
;PLFTLALREFLLGLIIGLLFQIIFWGVEFGGGLIGYQIGFAMVNIVDPTTSTSVPIIGQFKLLIATLIFFLINGHHVMLQALFESFRMVPLGHVAFRPASLMEVMKLAGAAFTIGIKVSAPVIVTLFITDVCLGIIARTMPQMNILVVGFQVKIGAGLLILAISLPVFNYVFTQLFSRLSIDAFQITKGFAG
;
A
#
# COMPACT_ATOMS: atom_id res chain seq x y z
N PRO A 1 -0.17 36.84 -12.21
CA PRO A 1 -1.25 36.20 -13.01
C PRO A 1 -0.82 34.87 -13.67
N LEU A 2 0.33 34.81 -14.36
CA LEU A 2 0.83 33.58 -15.00
C LEU A 2 1.41 32.58 -13.99
N PHE A 3 2.20 33.04 -13.01
CA PHE A 3 2.76 32.18 -11.97
C PHE A 3 1.69 31.43 -11.17
N THR A 4 0.58 32.09 -10.85
CA THR A 4 -0.56 31.47 -10.15
C THR A 4 -1.29 30.44 -10.98
N LEU A 5 -1.36 30.61 -12.31
CA LEU A 5 -1.93 29.61 -13.21
C LEU A 5 -1.03 28.36 -13.27
N ALA A 6 0.27 28.58 -13.50
CA ALA A 6 1.25 27.50 -13.57
C ALA A 6 1.29 26.68 -12.26
N LEU A 7 1.20 27.35 -11.10
CA LEU A 7 1.15 26.66 -9.81
C LEU A 7 -0.11 25.79 -9.66
N ARG A 8 -1.27 26.24 -10.15
CA ARG A 8 -2.52 25.47 -10.10
C ARG A 8 -2.48 24.23 -10.99
N GLU A 9 -1.92 24.35 -12.19
CA GLU A 9 -1.75 23.22 -13.10
C GLU A 9 -0.73 22.21 -12.57
N PHE A 10 0.37 22.69 -12.00
CA PHE A 10 1.34 21.84 -11.32
C PHE A 10 0.70 21.05 -10.17
N LEU A 11 -0.11 21.71 -9.34
CA LEU A 11 -0.83 21.07 -8.23
C LEU A 11 -1.84 20.02 -8.72
N LEU A 12 -2.54 20.27 -9.83
CA LEU A 12 -3.45 19.29 -10.42
C LEU A 12 -2.70 18.02 -10.87
N GLY A 13 -1.58 18.19 -11.59
CA GLY A 13 -0.73 17.08 -11.98
C GLY A 13 -0.17 16.31 -10.79
N LEU A 14 0.22 17.03 -9.72
CA LEU A 14 0.68 16.43 -8.47
C LEU A 14 -0.42 15.60 -7.80
N ILE A 15 -1.66 16.11 -7.74
CA ILE A 15 -2.80 15.36 -7.19
C ILE A 15 -3.03 14.09 -7.99
N ILE A 16 -3.02 14.15 -9.33
CA ILE A 16 -3.21 12.96 -10.17
C ILE A 16 -2.09 11.94 -9.89
N GLY A 17 -0.83 12.37 -9.85
CA GLY A 17 0.28 11.49 -9.48
C GLY A 17 0.11 10.86 -8.08
N LEU A 18 -0.32 11.66 -7.11
CA LEU A 18 -0.57 11.23 -5.74
C LEU A 18 -1.67 10.16 -5.67
N LEU A 19 -2.74 10.28 -6.46
CA LEU A 19 -3.84 9.30 -6.52
C LEU A 19 -3.32 7.91 -6.86
N PHE A 20 -2.44 7.80 -7.86
CA PHE A 20 -1.81 6.53 -8.23
C PHE A 20 -0.80 6.06 -7.19
N GLN A 21 0.00 6.97 -6.63
CA GLN A 21 1.02 6.64 -5.64
C GLN A 21 0.46 6.11 -4.31
N ILE A 22 -0.72 6.59 -3.91
CA ILE A 22 -1.43 6.16 -2.69
C ILE A 22 -1.70 4.64 -2.66
N ILE A 23 -1.96 4.01 -3.81
CA ILE A 23 -2.17 2.56 -3.87
C ILE A 23 -0.89 1.82 -3.43
N PHE A 24 0.26 2.24 -3.96
CA PHE A 24 1.54 1.62 -3.65
C PHE A 24 1.87 1.78 -2.16
N TRP A 25 1.62 2.96 -1.59
CA TRP A 25 1.76 3.19 -0.15
C TRP A 25 0.83 2.30 0.68
N GLY A 26 -0.42 2.10 0.26
CA GLY A 26 -1.33 1.18 0.95
C GLY A 26 -0.83 -0.27 0.95
N VAL A 27 -0.28 -0.74 -0.18
CA VAL A 27 0.31 -2.08 -0.30
C VAL A 27 1.57 -2.23 0.56
N GLU A 28 2.47 -1.25 0.48
CA GLU A 28 3.71 -1.20 1.25
C GLU A 28 3.41 -1.21 2.76
N PHE A 29 2.46 -0.37 3.20
CA PHE A 29 2.00 -0.32 4.58
C PHE A 29 1.49 -1.68 5.07
N GLY A 30 0.62 -2.32 4.29
CA GLY A 30 0.13 -3.66 4.61
C GLY A 30 1.24 -4.71 4.71
N GLY A 31 2.21 -4.69 3.78
CA GLY A 31 3.38 -5.56 3.85
C GLY A 31 4.29 -5.27 5.04
N GLY A 32 4.44 -4.00 5.41
CA GLY A 32 5.16 -3.57 6.60
C GLY A 32 4.55 -4.14 7.89
N LEU A 33 3.21 -4.12 8.01
CA LEU A 33 2.51 -4.72 9.16
C LEU A 33 2.79 -6.22 9.30
N ILE A 34 2.84 -6.95 8.19
CA ILE A 34 3.18 -8.39 8.21
C ILE A 34 4.61 -8.58 8.69
N GLY A 35 5.56 -7.81 8.17
CA GLY A 35 6.96 -7.91 8.59
C GLY A 35 7.18 -7.56 10.05
N TYR A 36 6.41 -6.59 10.56
CA TYR A 36 6.39 -6.26 11.97
C TYR A 36 5.90 -7.46 12.82
N GLN A 37 4.79 -8.09 12.42
CA GLN A 37 4.19 -9.21 13.16
C GLN A 37 5.06 -10.48 13.18
N ILE A 38 5.78 -10.77 12.09
CA ILE A 38 6.76 -11.87 12.01
C ILE A 38 7.92 -11.64 12.99
N GLY A 39 8.19 -10.37 13.36
CA GLY A 39 9.26 -9.99 14.25
C GLY A 39 10.52 -9.53 13.52
N PHE A 40 10.48 -9.28 12.21
CA PHE A 40 11.63 -8.68 11.49
C PHE A 40 11.98 -7.29 12.01
N ALA A 41 11.06 -6.61 12.69
CA ALA A 41 11.34 -5.36 13.39
C ALA A 41 12.35 -5.52 14.55
N MET A 42 12.43 -6.70 15.20
CA MET A 42 13.37 -6.98 16.29
C MET A 42 14.80 -7.22 15.81
N VAL A 43 15.01 -7.65 14.56
CA VAL A 43 16.36 -7.81 13.98
C VAL A 43 17.11 -6.47 13.98
N ASN A 44 16.40 -5.36 13.81
CA ASN A 44 16.96 -4.01 13.83
C ASN A 44 17.44 -3.54 15.22
N ILE A 45 17.02 -4.23 16.30
CA ILE A 45 17.48 -3.91 17.66
C ILE A 45 18.81 -4.63 17.95
N VAL A 46 19.08 -5.74 17.25
CA VAL A 46 20.27 -6.58 17.44
C VAL A 46 21.48 -6.07 16.64
N ASP A 47 21.27 -5.31 15.55
CA ASP A 47 22.34 -4.66 14.79
C ASP A 47 22.01 -3.20 14.41
N PRO A 48 22.42 -2.22 15.25
CA PRO A 48 22.19 -0.79 15.00
C PRO A 48 23.12 -0.18 13.92
N THR A 49 24.05 -0.95 13.34
CA THR A 49 24.97 -0.42 12.31
C THR A 49 24.26 -0.17 10.97
N THR A 50 23.14 -0.85 10.74
CA THR A 50 22.25 -0.64 9.59
C THR A 50 21.09 0.24 10.03
N SER A 51 21.30 1.56 10.09
CA SER A 51 20.35 2.58 10.56
C SER A 51 19.08 2.75 9.69
N THR A 52 18.76 1.79 8.83
CA THR A 52 17.60 1.84 7.91
C THR A 52 16.77 0.57 8.04
N SER A 53 15.67 0.66 8.80
CA SER A 53 14.71 -0.42 8.94
C SER A 53 13.82 -0.52 7.69
N VAL A 54 14.32 -1.10 6.61
CA VAL A 54 13.47 -1.31 5.43
C VAL A 54 12.56 -2.52 5.69
N PRO A 55 11.23 -2.38 5.62
CA PRO A 55 10.33 -3.51 5.82
C PRO A 55 10.49 -4.48 4.64
N ILE A 56 11.25 -5.57 4.85
CA ILE A 56 11.60 -6.55 3.79
C ILE A 56 10.34 -7.03 3.05
N ILE A 57 9.27 -7.35 3.80
CA ILE A 57 8.01 -7.83 3.22
C ILE A 57 7.21 -6.70 2.56
N GLY A 58 7.29 -5.48 3.09
CA GLY A 58 6.71 -4.29 2.46
C GLY A 58 7.31 -4.05 1.09
N GLN A 59 8.64 -4.07 1.01
CA GLN A 59 9.37 -3.87 -0.24
C GLN A 59 9.18 -5.02 -1.23
N PHE A 60 9.12 -6.27 -0.74
CA PHE A 60 8.77 -7.42 -1.56
C PHE A 60 7.38 -7.27 -2.19
N LYS A 61 6.36 -6.92 -1.40
CA LYS A 61 5.01 -6.66 -1.91
C LYS A 61 4.97 -5.47 -2.86
N LEU A 62 5.76 -4.41 -2.60
CA LEU A 62 5.88 -3.27 -3.48
C LEU A 62 6.44 -3.69 -4.85
N LEU A 63 7.46 -4.54 -4.88
CA LEU A 63 8.04 -5.07 -6.13
C LEU A 63 7.05 -5.93 -6.90
N ILE A 64 6.24 -6.75 -6.22
CA ILE A 64 5.17 -7.50 -6.89
C ILE A 64 4.10 -6.53 -7.42
N ALA A 65 3.71 -5.52 -6.65
CA ALA A 65 2.74 -4.51 -7.06
C ALA A 65 3.20 -3.75 -8.31
N THR A 66 4.48 -3.35 -8.38
CA THR A 66 5.03 -2.68 -9.56
C THR A 66 5.03 -3.62 -10.77
N LEU A 67 5.38 -4.90 -10.58
CA LEU A 67 5.33 -5.88 -11.66
C LEU A 67 3.91 -6.06 -12.21
N ILE A 68 2.91 -6.20 -11.33
CA ILE A 68 1.50 -6.28 -11.71
C ILE A 68 1.05 -5.00 -12.40
N PHE A 69 1.47 -3.83 -11.91
CA PHE A 69 1.17 -2.53 -12.52
C PHE A 69 1.68 -2.44 -13.96
N PHE A 70 2.86 -2.96 -14.26
CA PHE A 70 3.35 -3.05 -15.64
C PHE A 70 2.57 -4.07 -16.46
N LEU A 71 2.25 -5.25 -15.90
CA LEU A 71 1.46 -6.30 -16.56
C LEU A 71 0.09 -5.82 -17.03
N ILE A 72 -0.59 -4.98 -16.25
CA ILE A 72 -1.91 -4.43 -16.61
C ILE A 72 -1.83 -3.13 -17.42
N ASN A 73 -0.63 -2.75 -17.89
CA ASN A 73 -0.39 -1.47 -18.55
C ASN A 73 -0.84 -0.24 -17.73
N GLY A 74 -0.71 -0.31 -16.41
CA GLY A 74 -1.17 0.74 -15.50
C GLY A 74 -0.47 2.08 -15.75
N HIS A 75 0.77 2.06 -16.24
CA HIS A 75 1.49 3.26 -16.66
C HIS A 75 0.79 3.99 -17.83
N HIS A 76 0.19 3.24 -18.77
CA HIS A 76 -0.55 3.83 -19.88
C HIS A 76 -1.84 4.49 -19.39
N VAL A 77 -2.54 3.85 -18.45
CA VAL A 77 -3.73 4.42 -17.78
C VAL A 77 -3.38 5.70 -17.03
N MET A 78 -2.24 5.74 -16.34
CA MET A 78 -1.77 6.95 -15.64
C MET A 78 -1.51 8.10 -16.61
N LEU A 79 -0.83 7.84 -17.74
CA LEU A 79 -0.57 8.84 -18.76
C LEU A 79 -1.86 9.32 -19.45
N GLN A 80 -2.79 8.39 -19.71
CA GLN A 80 -4.10 8.72 -20.29
C GLN A 80 -4.91 9.61 -19.34
N ALA A 81 -4.92 9.30 -18.04
CA ALA A 81 -5.58 10.13 -17.02
C ALA A 81 -5.00 11.55 -16.97
N LEU A 82 -3.67 11.68 -17.09
CA LEU A 82 -3.01 12.98 -17.16
C LEU A 82 -3.40 13.75 -18.43
N PHE A 83 -3.42 13.10 -19.59
CA PHE A 83 -3.79 13.74 -20.85
C PHE A 83 -5.26 14.17 -20.88
N GLU A 84 -6.17 13.31 -20.44
CA GLU A 84 -7.59 13.62 -20.34
C GLU A 84 -7.87 14.73 -19.31
N SER A 85 -7.04 14.88 -18.27
CA SER A 85 -7.14 15.99 -17.33
C SER A 85 -7.04 17.36 -18.02
N PHE A 86 -6.14 17.52 -18.98
CA PHE A 86 -6.00 18.76 -19.77
C PHE A 86 -7.19 19.00 -20.71
N ARG A 87 -7.93 17.96 -21.10
CA ARG A 87 -9.14 18.09 -21.92
C ARG A 87 -10.36 18.45 -21.07
N MET A 88 -10.45 17.88 -19.87
CA MET A 88 -11.57 18.09 -18.95
C MET A 88 -11.49 19.42 -18.21
N VAL A 89 -10.28 19.86 -17.85
CA VAL A 89 -10.04 21.14 -17.17
C VAL A 89 -9.28 22.07 -18.11
N PRO A 90 -9.96 23.03 -18.76
CA PRO A 90 -9.28 24.00 -19.62
C PRO A 90 -8.19 24.75 -18.86
N LEU A 91 -7.11 25.09 -19.56
CA LEU A 91 -5.98 25.84 -19.00
C LEU A 91 -6.49 27.11 -18.27
N GLY A 92 -6.00 27.30 -17.05
CA GLY A 92 -6.40 28.41 -16.19
C GLY A 92 -7.75 28.32 -15.46
N HIS A 93 -8.57 27.29 -15.71
CA HIS A 93 -9.89 27.12 -15.07
C HIS A 93 -9.89 26.11 -13.91
N VAL A 94 -8.71 25.71 -13.42
CA VAL A 94 -8.59 24.79 -12.27
C VAL A 94 -9.22 25.40 -11.02
N ALA A 95 -10.28 24.77 -10.51
CA ALA A 95 -10.97 25.16 -9.30
C ALA A 95 -10.78 24.09 -8.21
N PHE A 96 -10.01 24.40 -7.17
CA PHE A 96 -9.86 23.53 -6.01
C PHE A 96 -11.10 23.63 -5.11
N ARG A 97 -12.04 22.69 -5.29
CA ARG A 97 -13.25 22.61 -4.48
C ARG A 97 -13.00 21.71 -3.25
N PRO A 98 -13.56 22.04 -2.07
CA PRO A 98 -13.46 21.17 -0.90
C PRO A 98 -14.00 19.75 -1.15
N ALA A 99 -14.99 19.62 -2.03
CA ALA A 99 -15.58 18.33 -2.41
C ALA A 99 -14.57 17.40 -3.11
N SER A 100 -13.77 17.91 -4.06
CA SER A 100 -12.78 17.10 -4.77
C SER A 100 -11.61 16.72 -3.87
N LEU A 101 -11.15 17.62 -2.99
CA LEU A 101 -10.18 17.30 -1.95
C LEU A 101 -10.67 16.20 -0.98
N MET A 102 -11.95 16.22 -0.62
CA MET A 102 -12.56 15.20 0.22
C MET A 102 -12.58 13.82 -0.47
N GLU A 103 -12.79 13.77 -1.78
CA GLU A 103 -12.73 12.52 -2.55
C GLU A 103 -11.32 11.92 -2.58
N VAL A 104 -10.29 12.76 -2.78
CA VAL A 104 -8.88 12.33 -2.69
C VAL A 104 -8.59 11.71 -1.31
N MET A 105 -9.05 12.35 -0.22
CA MET A 105 -8.85 11.84 1.14
C MET A 105 -9.60 10.53 1.39
N LYS A 106 -10.83 10.38 0.88
CA LYS A 106 -11.60 9.14 0.98
C LYS A 106 -10.90 7.99 0.27
N LEU A 107 -10.35 8.25 -0.92
CA LEU A 107 -9.60 7.27 -1.68
C LEU A 107 -8.31 6.87 -0.94
N ALA A 108 -7.58 7.82 -0.36
CA ALA A 108 -6.44 7.53 0.49
C ALA A 108 -6.81 6.55 1.62
N GLY A 109 -7.87 6.86 2.37
CA GLY A 109 -8.37 5.98 3.43
C GLY A 109 -8.79 4.60 2.93
N ALA A 110 -9.43 4.52 1.76
CA ALA A 110 -9.80 3.26 1.13
C ALA A 110 -8.57 2.40 0.77
N ALA A 111 -7.52 3.00 0.21
CA ALA A 111 -6.29 2.29 -0.14
C ALA A 111 -5.60 1.68 1.09
N PHE A 112 -5.47 2.44 2.18
CA PHE A 112 -4.94 1.93 3.45
C PHE A 112 -5.82 0.81 4.04
N THR A 113 -7.14 1.01 4.02
CA THR A 113 -8.09 -0.01 4.50
C THR A 113 -7.94 -1.32 3.74
N ILE A 114 -7.78 -1.25 2.41
CA ILE A 114 -7.56 -2.43 1.57
C ILE A 114 -6.19 -3.06 1.86
N GLY A 115 -5.14 -2.27 2.01
CA GLY A 115 -3.81 -2.76 2.40
C GLY A 115 -3.83 -3.55 3.71
N ILE A 116 -4.60 -3.09 4.70
CA ILE A 116 -4.84 -3.80 5.96
C ILE A 116 -5.63 -5.09 5.72
N LYS A 117 -6.74 -5.05 4.95
CA LYS A 117 -7.55 -6.24 4.65
C LYS A 117 -6.77 -7.34 3.95
N VAL A 118 -5.91 -6.98 2.99
CA VAL A 118 -5.00 -7.91 2.31
C VAL A 118 -4.01 -8.56 3.27
N SER A 119 -3.64 -7.84 4.33
CA SER A 119 -2.64 -8.28 5.30
C SER A 119 -3.26 -9.03 6.49
N ALA A 120 -4.55 -8.85 6.73
CA ALA A 120 -5.33 -9.49 7.77
C ALA A 120 -5.16 -11.02 7.85
N PRO A 121 -5.26 -11.83 6.78
CA PRO A 121 -5.14 -13.29 6.90
C PRO A 121 -3.78 -13.71 7.47
N VAL A 122 -2.70 -13.04 7.04
CA VAL A 122 -1.35 -13.34 7.53
C VAL A 122 -1.20 -12.91 8.99
N ILE A 123 -1.70 -11.71 9.34
CA ILE A 123 -1.65 -11.19 10.71
C ILE A 123 -2.43 -12.10 11.66
N VAL A 124 -3.62 -12.55 11.27
CA VAL A 124 -4.46 -13.46 12.09
C VAL A 124 -3.73 -14.78 12.34
N THR A 125 -3.09 -15.37 11.34
CA THR A 125 -2.35 -16.61 11.56
C THR A 125 -1.13 -16.41 12.45
N LEU A 126 -0.40 -15.31 12.29
CA LEU A 126 0.73 -15.00 13.17
C LEU A 126 0.26 -14.75 14.61
N PHE A 127 -0.91 -14.13 14.79
CA PHE A 127 -1.52 -13.97 16.11
C PHE A 127 -1.89 -15.32 16.73
N ILE A 128 -2.47 -16.25 15.97
CA ILE A 128 -2.74 -17.61 16.46
C ILE A 128 -1.42 -18.32 16.82
N THR A 129 -0.38 -18.11 16.00
CA THR A 129 0.96 -18.66 16.25
C THR A 129 1.54 -18.12 17.56
N ASP A 130 1.36 -16.83 17.85
CA ASP A 130 1.75 -16.21 19.13
C ASP A 130 1.05 -16.87 20.33
N VAL A 131 -0.26 -17.11 20.22
CA VAL A 131 -1.03 -17.79 21.28
C VAL A 131 -0.52 -19.23 21.49
N CYS A 132 -0.28 -19.98 20.40
CA CYS A 132 0.26 -21.33 20.48
C CYS A 132 1.65 -21.35 21.12
N LEU A 133 2.54 -20.45 20.72
CA LEU A 133 3.89 -20.32 21.29
C LEU A 133 3.84 -19.94 22.77
N GLY A 134 2.91 -19.06 23.18
CA GLY A 134 2.70 -18.70 24.58
C GLY A 134 2.25 -19.88 25.45
N ILE A 135 1.41 -20.77 24.91
CA ILE A 135 1.02 -22.01 25.62
C ILE A 135 2.23 -22.94 25.75
N ILE A 136 2.99 -23.15 24.67
CA ILE A 136 4.20 -23.98 24.67
C ILE A 136 5.24 -23.43 25.67
N ALA A 137 5.36 -22.11 25.77
CA ALA A 137 6.27 -21.45 26.71
C ALA A 137 5.98 -21.82 28.17
N ARG A 138 4.70 -21.97 28.51
CA ARG A 138 4.28 -22.39 29.84
C ARG A 138 4.55 -23.87 30.10
N THR A 139 4.39 -24.72 29.08
CA THR A 139 4.57 -26.17 29.20
C THR A 139 6.05 -26.60 29.16
N MET A 140 6.89 -25.92 28.39
CA MET A 140 8.31 -26.24 28.21
C MET A 140 9.19 -25.00 28.48
N PRO A 141 9.32 -24.55 29.74
CA PRO A 141 10.04 -23.32 30.10
C PRO A 141 11.56 -23.39 29.88
N GLN A 142 12.11 -24.60 29.68
CA GLN A 142 13.54 -24.79 29.39
C GLN A 142 13.90 -24.53 27.92
N MET A 143 12.89 -24.41 27.04
CA MET A 143 13.10 -24.13 25.63
C MET A 143 13.31 -22.63 25.41
N ASN A 144 14.24 -22.25 24.53
CA ASN A 144 14.35 -20.86 24.09
C ASN A 144 13.22 -20.53 23.09
N ILE A 145 12.04 -20.19 23.61
CA ILE A 145 10.85 -19.85 22.83
C ILE A 145 11.07 -18.66 21.90
N LEU A 146 12.00 -17.75 22.22
CA LEU A 146 12.28 -16.62 21.34
C LEU A 146 12.88 -17.10 20.00
N VAL A 147 13.84 -18.03 20.06
CA VAL A 147 14.48 -18.60 18.87
C VAL A 147 13.51 -19.49 18.08
N VAL A 148 12.82 -20.39 18.77
CA VAL A 148 11.85 -21.32 18.13
C VAL A 148 10.66 -20.55 17.58
N GLY A 149 10.15 -19.56 18.32
CA GLY A 149 9.02 -18.74 17.93
C GLY A 149 9.30 -17.93 16.67
N PHE A 150 10.51 -17.37 16.54
CA PHE A 150 10.91 -16.67 15.33
C PHE A 150 10.96 -17.58 14.11
N GLN A 151 11.54 -18.79 14.24
CA GLN A 151 11.60 -19.79 13.16
C GLN A 151 10.19 -20.21 12.70
N VAL A 152 9.30 -20.50 13.66
CA VAL A 152 7.91 -20.88 13.38
C VAL A 152 7.14 -19.72 12.73
N LYS A 153 7.28 -18.50 13.25
CA LYS A 153 6.63 -17.30 12.69
C LYS A 153 7.06 -16.99 11.27
N ILE A 154 8.36 -17.09 10.97
CA ILE A 154 8.87 -16.89 9.62
C ILE A 154 8.28 -17.94 8.68
N GLY A 155 8.33 -19.22 9.07
CA GLY A 155 7.79 -20.31 8.27
C GLY A 155 6.30 -20.13 7.98
N ALA A 156 5.49 -19.94 9.02
CA ALA A 156 4.05 -19.75 8.89
C ALA A 156 3.70 -18.46 8.10
N GLY A 157 4.39 -17.35 8.40
CA GLY A 157 4.18 -16.07 7.75
C GLY A 157 4.47 -16.10 6.25
N LEU A 158 5.59 -16.71 5.84
CA LEU A 158 5.97 -16.84 4.43
C LEU A 158 5.06 -17.81 3.67
N LEU A 159 4.68 -18.94 4.29
CA LEU A 159 3.76 -19.90 3.67
C LEU A 159 2.40 -19.26 3.36
N ILE A 160 1.83 -18.52 4.32
CA ILE A 160 0.53 -17.89 4.13
C ILE A 160 0.63 -16.68 3.19
N LEU A 161 1.74 -15.96 3.23
CA LEU A 161 2.00 -14.91 2.25
C LEU A 161 2.01 -15.49 0.83
N ALA A 162 2.70 -16.61 0.60
CA ALA A 162 2.74 -17.28 -0.70
C ALA A 162 1.34 -17.73 -1.17
N ILE A 163 0.54 -18.34 -0.27
CA ILE A 163 -0.85 -18.74 -0.57
C ILE A 163 -1.74 -17.52 -0.84
N SER A 164 -1.45 -16.37 -0.23
CA SER A 164 -2.21 -15.13 -0.38
C SER A 164 -1.85 -14.35 -1.66
N LEU A 165 -0.77 -14.70 -2.38
CA LEU A 165 -0.34 -13.99 -3.59
C LEU A 165 -1.41 -13.89 -4.70
N PRO A 166 -2.18 -14.94 -5.04
CA PRO A 166 -3.25 -14.84 -6.04
C PRO A 166 -4.36 -13.86 -5.61
N VAL A 167 -4.70 -13.88 -4.32
CA VAL A 167 -5.67 -12.96 -3.73
C VAL A 167 -5.15 -11.53 -3.80
N PHE A 168 -3.87 -11.32 -3.51
CA PHE A 168 -3.21 -10.03 -3.66
C PHE A 168 -3.31 -9.50 -5.10
N ASN A 169 -3.01 -10.33 -6.10
CA ASN A 169 -3.13 -9.94 -7.51
C ASN A 169 -4.58 -9.55 -7.88
N TYR A 170 -5.56 -10.33 -7.46
CA TYR A 170 -6.97 -10.03 -7.70
C TYR A 170 -7.39 -8.70 -7.04
N VAL A 171 -7.04 -8.49 -5.77
CA VAL A 171 -7.39 -7.26 -5.04
C VAL A 171 -6.68 -6.05 -5.62
N PHE A 172 -5.40 -6.17 -5.99
CA PHE A 172 -4.63 -5.08 -6.57
C PHE A 172 -5.20 -4.62 -7.92
N THR A 173 -5.53 -5.55 -8.81
CA THR A 173 -6.12 -5.22 -10.12
C THR A 173 -7.50 -4.57 -9.98
N GLN A 174 -8.33 -5.04 -9.04
CA GLN A 174 -9.61 -4.40 -8.72
C GLN A 174 -9.44 -2.99 -8.16
N LEU A 175 -8.50 -2.80 -7.24
CA LEU A 175 -8.22 -1.49 -6.65
C LEU A 175 -7.72 -0.51 -7.73
N PHE A 176 -6.84 -0.97 -8.60
CA PHE A 176 -6.33 -0.16 -9.72
C PHE A 176 -7.45 0.23 -10.69
N SER A 177 -8.34 -0.70 -11.03
CA SER A 177 -9.50 -0.41 -11.90
C SER A 177 -10.44 0.62 -11.25
N ARG A 178 -10.77 0.48 -9.96
CA ARG A 178 -11.59 1.47 -9.25
C ARG A 178 -10.93 2.84 -9.22
N LEU A 179 -9.64 2.88 -8.89
CA LEU A 179 -8.87 4.13 -8.90
C LEU A 179 -8.93 4.81 -10.26
N SER A 180 -8.76 4.07 -11.35
CA SER A 180 -8.78 4.68 -12.67
C SER A 180 -10.10 5.42 -12.93
N ILE A 181 -11.23 4.85 -12.52
CA ILE A 181 -12.56 5.46 -12.64
C ILE A 181 -12.68 6.67 -11.72
N ASP A 182 -12.27 6.54 -10.45
CA ASP A 182 -12.36 7.60 -9.45
C ASP A 182 -11.46 8.78 -9.82
N ALA A 183 -10.27 8.53 -10.39
CA ALA A 183 -9.37 9.57 -10.86
C ALA A 183 -10.00 10.42 -11.97
N PHE A 184 -10.75 9.81 -12.90
CA PHE A 184 -11.50 10.57 -13.91
C PHE A 184 -12.62 11.41 -13.29
N GLN A 185 -13.33 10.90 -12.28
CA GLN A 185 -14.39 11.64 -11.60
C GLN A 185 -13.84 12.82 -10.78
N ILE A 186 -12.77 12.60 -10.03
CA ILE A 186 -12.08 13.63 -9.25
C ILE A 186 -11.58 14.74 -10.18
N THR A 187 -11.03 14.37 -11.34
CA THR A 187 -10.56 15.32 -12.36
C THR A 187 -11.70 16.18 -12.90
N LYS A 188 -12.89 15.61 -13.13
CA LYS A 188 -14.10 16.37 -13.45
C LYS A 188 -14.54 17.29 -12.32
N GLY A 189 -14.37 16.87 -11.06
CA GLY A 189 -14.67 17.70 -9.89
C GLY A 189 -13.78 18.95 -9.78
N PHE A 190 -12.62 18.96 -10.45
CA PHE A 190 -11.72 20.12 -10.57
C PHE A 190 -12.00 20.98 -11.80
N ALA A 191 -12.83 20.52 -12.74
CA ALA A 191 -13.40 21.36 -13.80
C ALA A 191 -14.48 22.26 -13.16
N GLY A 192 -14.34 23.57 -13.33
CA GLY A 192 -15.25 24.58 -12.78
C GLY A 192 -16.71 24.35 -13.13
#